data_AF-A0A953AKR1-F1
#
_entry.id   AF-A0A953AKR1-F1
#
_cell.length_a   1.000
_cell.length_b   1.000
_cell.length_c   1.000
_cell.angle_alpha   90.00
_cell.angle_beta   90.00
_cell.angle_gamma   90.00
#
_symmetry.space_group_name_H-M   'P 1'
#
loop_
_entity.id
_entity.type
_entity.pdbx_description
1 polymer ?
#
loop_
_entity_poly.entity_id
_entity_poly.type
_entity_poly.pdbx_seq_one_letter_code
_entity_poly.pdbx_strand_id
1 'polypeptide(L)'
;MPELAGGVADAFASLVREHEERWLSPLAVRSYETRGRDMPEEECGLRTPFQRDRDRIVHSKAFRRLRHKTQVFVDPEGDHFRTRLTHTLETTGIARAVARALRLNEDLVEAIGLGHDLGHPPFGHAGEEALDELLRERGGRGFRHNEHSLRVVERLERDGRGLNLTWEVRDGILKHTGDDEPETLEGKIVRIVDRVAYINHDIDDAIRAGILSPEDLPREEIAILGDTGSKRIDTLVHDLVEASAKAGDIVQSDEIGGAMLSLRSFMFEHVYLGASALEEHARVRATVRRIFEHLVDERGDDLERAADYLAGMTDRFALAYAAELD
;
A
#
# COMPACT_ATOMS: atom_id res chain seq x y z
N MET A 1 5.48 33.80 -16.16
CA MET A 1 6.11 32.63 -16.78
C MET A 1 6.08 32.87 -18.28
N PRO A 2 7.20 32.85 -19.01
CA PRO A 2 7.12 33.00 -20.47
C PRO A 2 6.39 31.79 -21.06
N GLU A 3 5.65 32.01 -22.15
CA GLU A 3 4.93 30.99 -22.93
C GLU A 3 5.91 29.88 -23.37
N LEU A 4 6.06 28.85 -22.52
CA LEU A 4 6.80 27.63 -22.82
C LEU A 4 5.89 26.55 -23.41
N ALA A 5 4.58 26.78 -23.47
CA ALA A 5 3.63 25.92 -24.17
C ALA A 5 3.80 26.13 -25.69
N GLY A 6 4.70 25.35 -26.30
CA GLY A 6 4.69 25.13 -27.74
C GLY A 6 3.65 24.05 -28.11
N GLY A 7 3.41 23.84 -29.41
CA GLY A 7 2.39 22.90 -29.91
C GLY A 7 2.47 21.45 -29.38
N VAL A 8 3.56 21.06 -28.72
CA VAL A 8 3.64 19.80 -27.95
C VAL A 8 2.69 19.79 -26.75
N ALA A 9 2.69 20.86 -25.94
CA ALA A 9 1.84 20.93 -24.74
C ALA A 9 0.35 21.00 -25.12
N ASP A 10 0.04 21.74 -26.18
CA ASP A 10 -1.33 21.87 -26.69
C ASP A 10 -1.87 20.56 -27.30
N ALA A 11 -0.98 19.76 -27.90
CA ALA A 11 -1.35 18.48 -28.52
C ALA A 11 -1.30 17.28 -27.57
N PHE A 12 -0.66 17.41 -26.40
CA PHE A 12 -0.34 16.29 -25.51
C PHE A 12 -1.57 15.45 -25.14
N ALA A 13 -2.64 16.08 -24.67
CA ALA A 13 -3.85 15.36 -24.24
C ALA A 13 -4.50 14.58 -25.39
N SER A 14 -4.56 15.17 -26.59
CA SER A 14 -5.10 14.52 -27.79
C SER A 14 -4.25 13.33 -28.23
N LEU A 15 -2.92 13.46 -28.20
CA LEU A 15 -2.00 12.37 -28.54
C LEU A 15 -2.10 11.21 -27.54
N VAL A 16 -2.21 11.50 -26.25
CA VAL A 16 -2.44 10.49 -25.23
C VAL A 16 -3.76 9.77 -25.46
N ARG A 17 -4.86 10.48 -25.71
CA ARG A 17 -6.16 9.87 -26.02
C ARG A 17 -6.08 8.93 -27.23
N GLU A 18 -5.43 9.35 -28.32
CA GLU A 18 -5.25 8.52 -29.51
C GLU A 18 -4.37 7.28 -29.22
N HIS A 19 -3.35 7.41 -28.37
CA HIS A 19 -2.53 6.29 -27.95
C HIS A 19 -3.33 5.30 -27.09
N GLU A 20 -4.04 5.78 -26.08
CA GLU A 20 -4.86 4.98 -25.19
C GLU A 20 -5.96 4.23 -25.96
N GLU A 21 -6.61 4.88 -26.91
CA GLU A 21 -7.67 4.25 -27.72
C GLU A 21 -7.16 3.11 -28.59
N ARG A 22 -5.91 3.20 -29.07
CA ARG A 22 -5.31 2.13 -29.90
C ARG A 22 -4.74 0.99 -29.07
N TRP A 23 -4.21 1.28 -27.87
CA TRP A 23 -3.44 0.33 -27.09
C TRP A 23 -4.22 -0.30 -25.94
N LEU A 24 -4.95 0.51 -25.16
CA LEU A 24 -5.58 0.03 -23.94
C LEU A 24 -6.82 -0.81 -24.24
N SER A 25 -7.02 -1.85 -23.44
CA SER A 25 -8.24 -2.64 -23.39
C SER A 25 -9.47 -1.73 -23.25
N PRO A 26 -10.62 -2.07 -23.84
CA PRO A 26 -11.88 -1.35 -23.60
C PRO A 26 -12.31 -1.32 -22.13
N LEU A 27 -11.79 -2.25 -21.31
CA LEU A 27 -12.05 -2.31 -19.87
C LEU A 27 -11.14 -1.39 -19.04
N ALA A 28 -10.09 -0.83 -19.64
CA ALA A 28 -9.13 0.04 -18.96
C ALA A 28 -9.68 1.44 -18.76
N VAL A 29 -9.37 2.05 -17.62
CA VAL A 29 -9.72 3.45 -17.35
C VAL A 29 -8.89 4.37 -18.24
N ARG A 30 -9.56 5.21 -19.03
CA ARG A 30 -8.88 6.23 -19.84
C ARG A 30 -8.46 7.41 -18.96
N SER A 31 -7.25 7.93 -19.17
CA SER A 31 -6.67 8.95 -18.28
C SER A 31 -7.50 10.23 -18.19
N TYR A 32 -8.19 10.58 -19.26
CA TYR A 32 -8.99 11.81 -19.36
C TYR A 32 -10.51 11.55 -19.38
N GLU A 33 -10.94 10.37 -18.96
CA GLU A 33 -12.34 10.03 -18.66
C GLU A 33 -12.55 9.79 -17.15
N THR A 34 -11.60 10.28 -16.34
CA THR A 34 -11.69 10.29 -14.88
C THR A 34 -12.96 11.02 -14.41
N ARG A 35 -13.52 10.57 -13.28
CA ARG A 35 -14.55 11.28 -12.52
C ARG A 35 -14.04 12.60 -11.92
N GLY A 36 -12.74 12.87 -12.04
CA GLY A 36 -12.11 14.13 -11.72
C GLY A 36 -11.64 14.21 -10.28
N ARG A 37 -11.43 15.44 -9.84
CA ARG A 37 -10.89 15.82 -8.52
C ARG A 37 -11.94 16.62 -7.77
N ASP A 38 -11.92 16.58 -6.44
CA ASP A 38 -12.88 17.32 -5.63
C ASP A 38 -12.71 18.83 -5.78
N MET A 39 -11.45 19.30 -5.86
CA MET A 39 -11.15 20.70 -6.16
C MET A 39 -10.78 20.83 -7.64
N PRO A 40 -11.53 21.60 -8.44
CA PRO A 40 -11.20 21.84 -9.84
C PRO A 40 -9.80 22.44 -9.99
N GLU A 41 -9.05 21.92 -10.95
CA GLU A 41 -7.73 22.42 -11.31
C GLU A 41 -7.54 22.33 -12.82
N GLU A 42 -6.74 23.24 -13.37
CA GLU A 42 -6.40 23.21 -14.79
C GLU A 42 -5.57 21.96 -15.12
N GLU A 43 -5.84 21.39 -16.29
CA GLU A 43 -5.12 20.22 -16.80
C GLU A 43 -3.65 20.54 -17.08
N CYS A 44 -2.78 19.55 -16.88
CA CYS A 44 -1.36 19.74 -17.18
C CYS A 44 -1.11 19.45 -18.66
N GLY A 45 -0.47 20.39 -19.36
CA GLY A 45 -0.13 20.22 -20.78
C GLY A 45 0.95 19.15 -21.07
N LEU A 46 1.52 18.48 -20.06
CA LEU A 46 2.61 17.50 -20.24
C LEU A 46 2.48 16.23 -19.39
N ARG A 47 1.40 16.10 -18.61
CA ARG A 47 1.17 14.93 -17.74
C ARG A 47 -0.31 14.61 -17.69
N THR A 48 -0.64 13.32 -17.75
CA THR A 48 -2.02 12.85 -17.57
C THR A 48 -2.50 13.10 -16.14
N PRO A 49 -3.82 13.08 -15.87
CA PRO A 49 -4.34 13.19 -14.51
C PRO A 49 -3.72 12.19 -13.52
N PHE A 50 -3.52 10.93 -13.92
CA PHE A 50 -2.93 9.89 -13.07
C PHE A 50 -1.41 10.06 -12.88
N GLN A 51 -0.68 10.53 -13.90
CA GLN A 51 0.74 10.89 -13.74
C GLN A 51 0.93 12.05 -12.75
N ARG A 52 0.01 13.03 -12.75
CA ARG A 52 0.04 14.10 -11.75
C ARG A 52 -0.22 13.56 -10.35
N ASP A 53 -1.11 12.58 -10.19
CA ASP A 53 -1.40 11.96 -8.90
C ASP A 53 -0.19 11.21 -8.35
N ARG A 54 0.42 10.38 -9.21
CA ARG A 54 1.69 9.72 -8.91
C ARG A 54 2.73 10.71 -8.42
N ASP A 55 2.95 11.80 -9.16
CA ASP A 55 3.95 12.80 -8.79
C ASP A 55 3.62 13.46 -7.44
N ARG A 56 2.36 13.74 -7.16
CA ARG A 56 1.93 14.30 -5.86
C ARG A 56 2.21 13.35 -4.71
N ILE A 57 1.94 12.06 -4.90
CA ILE A 57 2.21 11.01 -3.91
C ILE A 57 3.70 10.89 -3.63
N VAL A 58 4.53 10.73 -4.66
CA VAL A 58 5.99 10.56 -4.52
C VAL A 58 6.65 11.75 -3.82
N HIS A 59 6.13 12.97 -4.02
CA HIS A 59 6.68 14.18 -3.39
C HIS A 59 6.08 14.50 -2.01
N SER A 60 5.13 13.68 -1.52
CA SER A 60 4.48 13.87 -0.22
C SER A 60 5.43 13.59 0.96
N LYS A 61 5.14 14.16 2.13
CA LYS A 61 5.90 13.86 3.35
C LYS A 61 5.63 12.42 3.81
N ALA A 62 4.40 11.92 3.64
CA ALA A 62 4.00 10.56 3.98
C ALA A 62 4.80 9.51 3.20
N PHE A 63 4.94 9.67 1.88
CA PHE A 63 5.71 8.74 1.05
C PHE A 63 7.18 8.68 1.48
N ARG A 64 7.80 9.83 1.78
CA ARG A 64 9.18 9.86 2.30
C ARG A 64 9.34 9.12 3.64
N ARG A 65 8.31 9.14 4.50
CA ARG A 65 8.32 8.46 5.79
C ARG A 65 8.28 6.94 5.66
N LEU A 66 7.79 6.39 4.55
CA LEU A 66 7.79 4.94 4.30
C LEU A 66 9.20 4.33 4.34
N ARG A 67 10.25 5.12 4.02
CA ARG A 67 11.66 4.69 4.15
C ARG A 67 12.04 4.34 5.60
N HIS A 68 11.33 4.92 6.57
CA HIS A 68 11.64 4.84 7.99
C HIS A 68 10.50 4.16 8.78
N LYS A 69 9.71 3.34 8.07
CA LYS A 69 8.68 2.47 8.65
C LYS A 69 8.98 1.03 8.25
N THR A 70 9.02 0.16 9.24
CA THR A 70 9.18 -1.27 9.06
C THR A 70 7.92 -1.86 8.43
N GLN A 71 8.11 -2.93 7.69
CA GLN A 71 7.01 -3.72 7.14
C GLN A 71 6.53 -4.74 8.18
N VAL A 72 7.39 -5.69 8.54
CA VAL A 72 7.07 -6.78 9.49
C VAL A 72 7.85 -6.65 10.80
N PHE A 73 9.18 -6.61 10.75
CA PHE A 73 10.03 -6.66 11.94
C PHE A 73 10.41 -5.26 12.44
N VAL A 74 10.24 -4.99 13.73
CA VAL A 74 10.61 -3.73 14.37
C VAL A 74 12.08 -3.73 14.75
N ASP A 75 12.83 -2.75 14.23
CA ASP A 75 14.26 -2.53 14.52
C ASP A 75 15.14 -3.80 14.37
N PRO A 76 15.08 -4.51 13.23
CA PRO A 76 15.83 -5.74 13.09
C PRO A 76 17.34 -5.46 12.95
N GLU A 77 18.17 -6.21 13.66
CA GLU A 77 19.63 -6.18 13.49
C GLU A 77 19.99 -6.72 12.09
N GLY A 78 20.19 -5.82 11.12
CA GLY A 78 20.68 -6.15 9.78
C GLY A 78 20.30 -5.13 8.70
N ASP A 79 21.20 -4.91 7.74
CA ASP A 79 21.05 -3.83 6.74
C ASP A 79 20.06 -4.14 5.58
N HIS A 80 19.48 -5.34 5.56
CA HIS A 80 18.76 -5.87 4.38
C HIS A 80 17.26 -6.14 4.61
N PHE A 81 16.71 -5.75 5.76
CA PHE A 81 15.27 -5.87 6.00
C PHE A 81 14.49 -4.87 5.16
N ARG A 82 13.33 -5.29 4.67
CA ARG A 82 12.46 -4.43 3.87
C ARG A 82 11.81 -3.35 4.73
N THR A 83 11.72 -2.17 4.14
CA THR A 83 10.92 -1.05 4.64
C THR A 83 9.59 -1.04 3.89
N ARG A 84 8.60 -0.29 4.39
CA ARG A 84 7.36 -0.06 3.62
C ARG A 84 7.63 0.55 2.25
N LEU A 85 8.67 1.38 2.12
CA LEU A 85 9.02 1.95 0.82
C LEU A 85 9.47 0.89 -0.17
N THR A 86 10.29 -0.09 0.24
CA THR A 86 10.73 -1.16 -0.66
C THR A 86 9.56 -2.06 -1.05
N HIS A 87 8.68 -2.41 -0.11
CA HIS A 87 7.42 -3.11 -0.40
C HIS A 87 6.59 -2.37 -1.43
N THR A 88 6.31 -1.10 -1.18
CA THR A 88 5.51 -0.25 -2.07
C THR A 88 6.09 -0.21 -3.48
N LEU A 89 7.41 -0.12 -3.63
CA LEU A 89 8.07 -0.14 -4.95
C LEU A 89 7.98 -1.50 -5.65
N GLU A 90 8.20 -2.59 -4.91
CA GLU A 90 8.11 -3.97 -5.43
C GLU A 90 6.66 -4.30 -5.85
N THR A 91 5.67 -4.05 -4.98
CA THR A 91 4.24 -4.20 -5.25
C THR A 91 3.82 -3.38 -6.47
N THR A 92 4.24 -2.12 -6.55
CA THR A 92 3.92 -1.24 -7.69
C THR A 92 4.55 -1.76 -8.99
N GLY A 93 5.79 -2.24 -8.93
CA GLY A 93 6.49 -2.81 -10.09
C GLY A 93 5.75 -4.03 -10.65
N ILE A 94 5.35 -4.96 -9.78
CA ILE A 94 4.59 -6.15 -10.16
C ILE A 94 3.21 -5.74 -10.71
N ALA A 95 2.51 -4.82 -10.05
CA ALA A 95 1.17 -4.40 -10.45
C ALA A 95 1.17 -3.75 -11.84
N ARG A 96 2.18 -2.93 -12.14
CA ARG A 96 2.36 -2.35 -13.49
C ARG A 96 2.65 -3.41 -14.55
N ALA A 97 3.40 -4.46 -14.22
CA ALA A 97 3.64 -5.56 -15.15
C ALA A 97 2.34 -6.28 -15.52
N VAL A 98 1.49 -6.57 -14.53
CA VAL A 98 0.15 -7.15 -14.73
C VAL A 98 -0.72 -6.22 -15.59
N ALA A 99 -0.78 -4.93 -15.24
CA ALA A 99 -1.55 -3.94 -15.98
C ALA A 99 -1.12 -3.84 -17.44
N ARG A 100 0.19 -3.81 -17.70
CA ARG A 100 0.76 -3.79 -19.05
C ARG A 100 0.38 -5.03 -19.85
N ALA A 101 0.45 -6.22 -19.24
CA ALA A 101 0.09 -7.47 -19.90
C ALA A 101 -1.41 -7.52 -20.28
N LEU A 102 -2.28 -6.97 -19.42
CA LEU A 102 -3.72 -6.88 -19.64
C LEU A 102 -4.14 -5.65 -20.46
N ARG A 103 -3.19 -4.78 -20.84
CA ARG A 103 -3.41 -3.49 -21.50
C ARG A 103 -4.35 -2.57 -20.71
N LEU A 104 -4.19 -2.55 -19.40
CA LEU A 104 -4.85 -1.61 -18.47
C LEU A 104 -3.98 -0.37 -18.22
N ASN A 105 -4.53 0.64 -17.56
CA ASN A 105 -3.85 1.91 -17.37
C ASN A 105 -2.72 1.82 -16.32
N GLU A 106 -1.47 1.75 -16.79
CA GLU A 106 -0.30 1.63 -15.92
C GLU A 106 -0.08 2.85 -15.00
N ASP A 107 -0.43 4.06 -15.44
CA ASP A 107 -0.24 5.27 -14.63
C ASP A 107 -1.23 5.31 -13.46
N LEU A 108 -2.45 4.80 -13.67
CA LEU A 108 -3.44 4.64 -12.59
C LEU A 108 -2.99 3.58 -11.58
N VAL A 109 -2.54 2.41 -12.05
CA VAL A 109 -1.99 1.36 -11.19
C VAL A 109 -0.78 1.86 -10.41
N GLU A 110 0.11 2.62 -11.05
CA GLU A 110 1.29 3.20 -10.40
C GLU A 110 0.90 4.20 -9.31
N ALA A 111 -0.05 5.10 -9.59
CA ALA A 111 -0.52 6.06 -8.61
C ALA A 111 -1.19 5.40 -7.39
N ILE A 112 -2.04 4.39 -7.60
CA ILE A 112 -2.67 3.62 -6.52
C ILE A 112 -1.60 2.85 -5.73
N GLY A 113 -0.72 2.13 -6.43
CA GLY A 113 0.35 1.33 -5.85
C GLY A 113 1.29 2.16 -4.97
N LEU A 114 1.65 3.38 -5.36
CA LEU A 114 2.51 4.24 -4.53
C LEU A 114 1.77 4.88 -3.35
N GLY A 115 0.43 4.91 -3.40
CA GLY A 115 -0.42 5.57 -2.41
C GLY A 115 -1.06 4.65 -1.36
N HIS A 116 -1.13 3.33 -1.62
CA HIS A 116 -1.92 2.39 -0.81
C HIS A 116 -1.48 2.33 0.65
N ASP A 117 -0.20 2.55 0.91
CA ASP A 117 0.46 2.26 2.18
C ASP A 117 0.83 3.51 3.00
N LEU A 118 0.40 4.70 2.56
CA LEU A 118 0.80 5.98 3.16
C LEU A 118 0.37 6.16 4.62
N GLY A 119 -0.71 5.49 5.01
CA GLY A 119 -1.40 5.64 6.29
C GLY A 119 -1.06 4.60 7.35
N HIS A 120 -0.15 3.67 7.06
CA HIS A 120 0.28 2.72 8.08
C HIS A 120 0.97 3.44 9.25
N PRO A 121 0.69 3.10 10.52
CA PRO A 121 1.38 3.68 11.66
C PRO A 121 2.83 3.17 11.76
N PRO A 122 3.65 3.70 12.69
CA PRO A 122 4.91 3.08 13.06
C PRO A 122 4.73 1.61 13.45
N PHE A 123 5.78 0.80 13.32
CA PHE A 123 5.83 -0.60 13.79
C PHE A 123 4.94 -1.59 13.04
N GLY A 124 4.73 -1.39 11.75
CA GLY A 124 4.06 -2.37 10.90
C GLY A 124 2.62 -2.67 11.35
N HIS A 125 2.22 -3.93 11.24
CA HIS A 125 0.89 -4.40 11.65
C HIS A 125 0.68 -4.33 13.17
N ALA A 126 1.74 -4.57 13.96
CA ALA A 126 1.65 -4.48 15.43
C ALA A 126 1.25 -3.07 15.90
N GLY A 127 1.74 -2.03 15.22
CA GLY A 127 1.33 -0.65 15.49
C GLY A 127 -0.10 -0.35 15.06
N GLU A 128 -0.56 -0.95 13.95
CA GLU A 128 -1.95 -0.84 13.48
C GLU A 128 -2.92 -1.46 14.48
N GLU A 129 -2.64 -2.69 14.92
CA GLU A 129 -3.44 -3.40 15.94
C GLU A 129 -3.48 -2.63 17.25
N ALA A 130 -2.32 -2.16 17.74
CA ALA A 130 -2.25 -1.40 18.97
C ALA A 130 -3.07 -0.09 18.91
N LEU A 131 -3.03 0.62 17.78
CA LEU A 131 -3.80 1.85 17.60
C LEU A 131 -5.30 1.58 17.42
N ASP A 132 -5.67 0.51 16.70
CA ASP A 132 -7.07 0.07 16.53
C ASP A 132 -7.72 -0.27 17.88
N GLU A 133 -7.02 -1.06 18.72
CA GLU A 133 -7.48 -1.39 20.06
C GLU A 133 -7.72 -0.14 20.91
N LEU A 134 -6.77 0.80 20.92
CA LEU A 134 -6.87 2.04 21.70
C LEU A 134 -8.03 2.94 21.26
N LEU A 135 -8.23 3.11 19.95
CA LEU A 135 -9.33 3.91 19.44
C LEU A 135 -10.69 3.26 19.73
N ARG A 136 -10.78 1.93 19.68
CA ARG A 136 -11.98 1.20 20.09
C ARG A 136 -12.26 1.36 21.58
N GLU A 137 -11.23 1.20 22.41
CA GLU A 137 -11.32 1.37 23.87
C GLU A 137 -11.80 2.78 24.26
N ARG A 138 -11.25 3.83 23.63
CA ARG A 138 -11.50 5.23 24.00
C ARG A 138 -12.68 5.88 23.28
N GLY A 139 -12.95 5.49 22.03
CA GLY A 139 -13.90 6.19 21.14
C GLY A 139 -14.87 5.30 20.37
N GLY A 140 -14.80 3.97 20.54
CA GLY A 140 -15.71 3.01 19.90
C GLY A 140 -15.53 2.82 18.39
N ARG A 141 -14.54 3.47 17.77
CA ARG A 141 -14.18 3.30 16.35
C ARG A 141 -12.75 2.81 16.22
N GLY A 142 -12.52 1.93 15.24
CA GLY A 142 -11.22 1.34 14.99
C GLY A 142 -10.28 2.20 14.16
N PHE A 143 -9.06 1.70 13.97
CA PHE A 143 -8.06 2.23 13.04
C PHE A 143 -7.87 1.26 11.88
N ARG A 144 -7.78 1.80 10.66
CA ARG A 144 -7.47 1.05 9.44
C ARG A 144 -6.50 1.84 8.59
N HIS A 145 -5.37 1.23 8.20
CA HIS A 145 -4.33 1.93 7.45
C HIS A 145 -4.81 2.43 6.08
N ASN A 146 -5.73 1.73 5.42
CA ASN A 146 -6.27 2.12 4.11
C ASN A 146 -7.17 3.35 4.21
N GLU A 147 -8.01 3.42 5.25
CA GLU A 147 -8.80 4.62 5.56
C GLU A 147 -7.89 5.79 5.95
N HIS A 148 -6.84 5.51 6.72
CA HIS A 148 -5.86 6.54 7.07
C HIS A 148 -5.02 6.99 5.87
N SER A 149 -4.71 6.10 4.91
CA SER A 149 -4.01 6.44 3.66
C SER A 149 -4.86 7.38 2.81
N LEU A 150 -6.16 7.12 2.69
CA LEU A 150 -7.10 8.05 2.07
C LEU A 150 -7.11 9.40 2.80
N ARG A 151 -7.19 9.39 4.14
CA ARG A 151 -7.16 10.61 4.94
C ARG A 151 -5.86 11.41 4.75
N VAL A 152 -4.71 10.74 4.64
CA VAL A 152 -3.42 11.38 4.36
C VAL A 152 -3.49 12.19 3.06
N VAL A 153 -4.02 11.57 1.99
CA VAL A 153 -4.07 12.21 0.67
C VAL A 153 -5.21 13.21 0.52
N GLU A 154 -6.27 13.12 1.32
CA GLU A 154 -7.40 14.07 1.25
C GLU A 154 -7.27 15.24 2.22
N ARG A 155 -6.68 15.02 3.40
CA ARG A 155 -6.78 15.95 4.54
C ARG A 155 -5.44 16.34 5.14
N LEU A 156 -4.46 15.43 5.25
CA LEU A 156 -3.29 15.70 6.09
C LEU A 156 -2.12 16.34 5.33
N GLU A 157 -1.85 15.88 4.11
CA GLU A 157 -0.75 16.43 3.32
C GLU A 157 -0.99 17.91 2.95
N ARG A 158 0.11 18.62 2.63
CA ARG A 158 0.11 20.05 2.27
C ARG A 158 -0.54 20.96 3.32
N ASP A 159 -0.26 20.65 4.60
CA ASP A 159 -0.68 21.43 5.77
C ASP A 159 -2.21 21.55 5.87
N GLY A 160 -2.91 20.40 5.76
CA GLY A 160 -4.37 20.35 5.90
C GLY A 160 -5.16 20.41 4.60
N ARG A 161 -4.50 20.56 3.44
CA ARG A 161 -5.16 20.77 2.14
C ARG A 161 -5.36 19.50 1.32
N GLY A 162 -4.68 18.42 1.67
CA GLY A 162 -4.63 17.21 0.86
C GLY A 162 -3.85 17.39 -0.45
N LEU A 163 -3.72 16.28 -1.17
CA LEU A 163 -3.09 16.19 -2.48
C LEU A 163 -4.09 16.43 -3.63
N ASN A 164 -5.40 16.46 -3.36
CA ASN A 164 -6.46 16.64 -4.36
C ASN A 164 -6.33 15.62 -5.51
N LEU A 165 -6.20 14.33 -5.19
CA LEU A 165 -6.03 13.27 -6.18
C LEU A 165 -7.33 13.00 -6.96
N THR A 166 -7.22 12.36 -8.12
CA THR A 166 -8.38 11.87 -8.87
C THR A 166 -9.18 10.86 -8.04
N TRP A 167 -10.47 10.74 -8.34
CA TRP A 167 -11.37 9.82 -7.65
C TRP A 167 -10.89 8.36 -7.75
N GLU A 168 -10.40 7.93 -8.91
CA GLU A 168 -9.98 6.54 -9.15
C GLU A 168 -8.78 6.16 -8.29
N VAL A 169 -7.82 7.07 -8.13
CA VAL A 169 -6.65 6.84 -7.26
C VAL A 169 -7.09 6.75 -5.80
N ARG A 170 -8.01 7.60 -5.35
CA ARG A 170 -8.55 7.57 -3.99
C ARG A 170 -9.33 6.29 -3.69
N ASP A 171 -10.18 5.87 -4.63
CA ASP A 171 -10.94 4.62 -4.54
C ASP A 171 -10.00 3.41 -4.45
N GLY A 172 -8.99 3.35 -5.33
CA GLY A 172 -7.97 2.32 -5.29
C GLY A 172 -7.20 2.27 -3.97
N ILE A 173 -6.76 3.43 -3.45
CA ILE A 173 -6.07 3.52 -2.16
C ILE A 173 -6.98 3.03 -1.02
N LEU A 174 -8.25 3.43 -1.00
CA LEU A 174 -9.17 3.05 0.06
C LEU A 174 -9.48 1.55 0.03
N LYS A 175 -9.72 0.99 -1.16
CA LYS A 175 -10.29 -0.37 -1.31
C LYS A 175 -9.27 -1.44 -1.70
N HIS A 176 -7.97 -1.12 -1.70
CA HIS A 176 -6.92 -2.12 -1.96
C HIS A 176 -6.94 -3.27 -0.93
N THR A 177 -7.57 -3.06 0.23
CA THR A 177 -7.80 -4.07 1.27
C THR A 177 -9.22 -3.93 1.84
N GLY A 178 -9.61 -4.79 2.77
CA GLY A 178 -10.96 -4.82 3.36
C GLY A 178 -11.99 -5.56 2.50
N ASP A 179 -13.27 -5.44 2.84
CA ASP A 179 -14.35 -6.20 2.19
C ASP A 179 -14.78 -5.61 0.84
N ASP A 180 -14.73 -4.29 0.72
CA ASP A 180 -15.07 -3.60 -0.52
C ASP A 180 -13.96 -3.74 -1.57
N GLU A 181 -14.38 -3.91 -2.83
CA GLU A 181 -13.46 -3.98 -3.96
C GLU A 181 -13.34 -2.62 -4.66
N PRO A 182 -12.14 -2.28 -5.20
CA PRO A 182 -11.98 -1.13 -6.06
C PRO A 182 -12.91 -1.20 -7.27
N GLU A 183 -13.43 -0.05 -7.71
CA GLU A 183 -14.34 0.00 -8.87
C GLU A 183 -13.59 -0.23 -10.19
N THR A 184 -12.29 0.06 -10.22
CA THR A 184 -11.45 -0.07 -11.42
C THR A 184 -10.69 -1.39 -11.42
N LEU A 185 -10.47 -1.98 -12.60
CA LEU A 185 -9.62 -3.17 -12.72
C LEU A 185 -8.19 -2.86 -12.28
N GLU A 186 -7.72 -1.64 -12.55
CA GLU A 186 -6.43 -1.14 -12.09
C GLU A 186 -6.30 -1.17 -10.56
N GLY A 187 -7.34 -0.75 -9.83
CA GLY A 187 -7.37 -0.87 -8.37
C GLY A 187 -7.40 -2.32 -7.90
N LYS A 188 -8.19 -3.18 -8.56
CA LYS A 188 -8.24 -4.62 -8.25
C LYS A 188 -6.88 -5.32 -8.45
N ILE A 189 -6.08 -4.89 -9.44
CA ILE A 189 -4.71 -5.38 -9.60
C ILE A 189 -3.90 -5.09 -8.34
N VAL A 190 -3.89 -3.84 -7.87
CA VAL A 190 -3.10 -3.47 -6.68
C VAL A 190 -3.53 -4.30 -5.47
N ARG A 191 -4.84 -4.51 -5.30
CA ARG A 191 -5.41 -5.34 -4.22
C ARG A 191 -4.89 -6.78 -4.21
N ILE A 192 -4.81 -7.45 -5.37
CA ILE A 192 -4.29 -8.83 -5.43
C ILE A 192 -2.76 -8.83 -5.33
N VAL A 193 -2.10 -7.93 -6.05
CA VAL A 193 -0.63 -7.89 -6.12
C VAL A 193 0.00 -7.52 -4.78
N ASP A 194 -0.65 -6.69 -3.97
CA ASP A 194 -0.19 -6.41 -2.60
C ASP A 194 -0.06 -7.70 -1.77
N ARG A 195 -1.02 -8.62 -1.90
CA ARG A 195 -0.97 -9.94 -1.25
C ARG A 195 0.15 -10.82 -1.83
N VAL A 196 0.39 -10.75 -3.14
CA VAL A 196 1.49 -11.47 -3.81
C VAL A 196 2.85 -11.00 -3.30
N ALA A 197 3.06 -9.68 -3.22
CA ALA A 197 4.31 -9.09 -2.73
C ALA A 197 4.51 -9.41 -1.23
N TYR A 198 3.47 -9.19 -0.43
CA TYR A 198 3.47 -9.45 1.01
C TYR A 198 3.93 -10.88 1.36
N ILE A 199 3.28 -11.91 0.81
CA ILE A 199 3.61 -13.31 1.15
C ILE A 199 5.06 -13.63 0.83
N ASN A 200 5.57 -13.16 -0.32
CA ASN A 200 6.94 -13.44 -0.71
C ASN A 200 7.96 -12.74 0.18
N HIS A 201 7.70 -11.47 0.49
CA HIS A 201 8.62 -10.67 1.29
C HIS A 201 8.69 -11.16 2.72
N ASP A 202 7.56 -11.52 3.29
CA ASP A 202 7.46 -12.00 4.66
C ASP A 202 8.13 -13.36 4.84
N ILE A 203 8.01 -14.26 3.85
CA ILE A 203 8.74 -15.54 3.86
C ILE A 203 10.24 -15.29 3.89
N ASP A 204 10.75 -14.42 3.00
CA ASP A 204 12.17 -14.11 2.93
C ASP A 204 12.68 -13.50 4.25
N ASP A 205 11.93 -12.55 4.83
CA ASP A 205 12.32 -11.88 6.06
C ASP A 205 12.18 -12.78 7.30
N ALA A 206 11.16 -13.65 7.36
CA ALA A 206 11.00 -14.63 8.43
C ALA A 206 12.11 -15.69 8.42
N ILE A 207 12.53 -16.15 7.23
CA ILE A 207 13.68 -17.05 7.09
C ILE A 207 14.97 -16.34 7.51
N ARG A 208 15.15 -15.07 7.10
CA ARG A 208 16.33 -14.28 7.48
C ARG A 208 16.39 -14.02 8.99
N ALA A 209 15.25 -13.80 9.63
CA ALA A 209 15.15 -13.63 11.07
C ALA A 209 15.31 -14.96 11.85
N GLY A 210 15.39 -16.10 11.16
CA GLY A 210 15.48 -17.42 11.79
C GLY A 210 14.19 -17.89 12.47
N ILE A 211 13.06 -17.24 12.16
CA ILE A 211 11.73 -17.62 12.67
C ILE A 211 11.23 -18.87 11.95
N LEU A 212 11.54 -18.97 10.65
CA LEU A 212 11.24 -20.14 9.82
C LEU A 212 12.51 -20.64 9.15
N SER A 213 12.52 -21.94 8.85
CA SER A 213 13.40 -22.55 7.86
C SER A 213 12.63 -22.82 6.57
N PRO A 214 13.29 -22.91 5.41
CA PRO A 214 12.63 -23.31 4.16
C PRO A 214 11.84 -24.63 4.27
N GLU A 215 12.28 -25.53 5.15
CA GLU A 215 11.67 -26.83 5.39
C GLU A 215 10.36 -26.75 6.20
N ASP A 216 10.13 -25.66 6.92
CA ASP A 216 8.89 -25.41 7.67
C ASP A 216 7.74 -24.98 6.76
N LEU A 217 8.05 -24.49 5.56
CA LEU A 217 7.04 -24.05 4.59
C LEU A 217 6.17 -25.24 4.11
N PRO A 218 4.87 -25.01 3.90
CA PRO A 218 3.96 -26.09 3.57
C PRO A 218 4.23 -26.60 2.15
N ARG A 219 4.54 -27.89 2.04
CA ARG A 219 5.14 -28.50 0.84
C ARG A 219 4.22 -28.48 -0.38
N GLU A 220 2.91 -28.59 -0.17
CA GLU A 220 1.92 -28.64 -1.26
C GLU A 220 1.85 -27.29 -1.97
N GLU A 221 1.71 -26.20 -1.21
CA GLU A 221 1.68 -24.83 -1.72
C GLU A 221 3.01 -24.44 -2.37
N ILE A 222 4.14 -24.84 -1.78
CA ILE A 222 5.46 -24.57 -2.37
C ILE A 222 5.66 -25.34 -3.68
N ALA A 223 5.13 -26.55 -3.80
CA ALA A 223 5.18 -27.30 -5.06
C ALA A 223 4.33 -26.65 -6.16
N ILE A 224 3.20 -26.03 -5.80
CA ILE A 224 2.31 -25.31 -6.72
C ILE A 224 2.90 -23.96 -7.12
N LEU A 225 3.32 -23.16 -6.14
CA LEU A 225 3.70 -21.76 -6.35
C LEU A 225 5.18 -21.61 -6.72
N GLY A 226 6.07 -22.41 -6.13
CA GLY A 226 7.51 -22.34 -6.35
C GLY A 226 8.33 -22.30 -5.06
N ASP A 227 9.53 -22.88 -5.15
CA ASP A 227 10.51 -22.99 -4.06
C ASP A 227 11.28 -21.68 -3.78
N THR A 228 11.37 -20.78 -4.77
CA THR A 228 12.02 -19.47 -4.62
C THR A 228 11.02 -18.33 -4.74
N GLY A 229 11.31 -17.19 -4.10
CA GLY A 229 10.48 -15.98 -4.20
C GLY A 229 10.23 -15.55 -5.64
N SER A 230 11.25 -15.60 -6.50
CA SER A 230 11.10 -15.27 -7.92
C SER A 230 10.15 -16.21 -8.66
N LYS A 231 10.24 -17.52 -8.44
CA LYS A 231 9.33 -18.50 -9.08
C LYS A 231 7.89 -18.37 -8.57
N ARG A 232 7.71 -18.08 -7.27
CA ARG A 232 6.39 -17.81 -6.68
C ARG A 232 5.74 -16.58 -7.29
N ILE A 233 6.46 -15.46 -7.34
CA ILE A 233 5.96 -14.23 -7.97
C ILE A 233 5.62 -14.51 -9.43
N ASP A 234 6.50 -15.16 -10.18
CA ASP A 234 6.29 -15.48 -11.60
C ASP A 234 5.01 -16.31 -11.81
N THR A 235 4.84 -17.38 -11.04
CA THR A 235 3.64 -18.24 -11.09
C THR A 235 2.36 -17.48 -10.75
N LEU A 236 2.37 -16.70 -9.66
CA LEU A 236 1.22 -15.91 -9.21
C LEU A 236 0.84 -14.83 -10.23
N VAL A 237 1.83 -14.16 -10.84
CA VAL A 237 1.62 -13.11 -11.85
C VAL A 237 1.13 -13.70 -13.17
N HIS A 238 1.72 -14.81 -13.62
CA HIS A 238 1.27 -15.50 -14.83
C HIS A 238 -0.18 -15.98 -14.71
N ASP A 239 -0.52 -16.61 -13.59
CA ASP A 239 -1.89 -17.04 -13.32
C ASP A 239 -2.87 -15.86 -13.28
N LEU A 240 -2.53 -14.80 -12.55
CA LEU A 240 -3.33 -13.59 -12.46
C LEU A 240 -3.61 -13.01 -13.86
N VAL A 241 -2.60 -12.91 -14.73
CA VAL A 241 -2.78 -12.39 -16.10
C VAL A 241 -3.65 -13.32 -16.95
N GLU A 242 -3.35 -14.62 -16.98
CA GLU A 242 -4.04 -15.60 -17.83
C GLU A 242 -5.50 -15.81 -17.41
N ALA A 243 -5.77 -15.88 -16.10
CA ALA A 243 -7.12 -16.01 -15.57
C ALA A 243 -7.92 -14.72 -15.81
N SER A 244 -7.32 -13.56 -15.53
CA SER A 244 -7.98 -12.26 -15.73
C SER A 244 -8.33 -11.99 -17.19
N ALA A 245 -7.41 -12.31 -18.12
CA ALA A 245 -7.64 -12.12 -19.55
C ALA A 245 -8.84 -12.93 -20.07
N LYS A 246 -9.08 -14.13 -19.51
CA LYS A 246 -10.23 -14.99 -19.86
C LYS A 246 -11.52 -14.53 -19.20
N ALA A 247 -11.45 -14.06 -17.96
CA ALA A 247 -12.61 -13.66 -17.17
C ALA A 247 -13.17 -12.28 -17.56
N GLY A 248 -12.32 -11.37 -18.06
CA GLY A 248 -12.70 -9.97 -18.24
C GLY A 248 -12.82 -9.20 -16.92
N ASP A 249 -12.19 -9.70 -15.86
CA ASP A 249 -12.06 -9.10 -14.52
C ASP A 249 -10.69 -9.49 -13.95
N ILE A 250 -10.31 -8.96 -12.79
CA ILE A 250 -9.03 -9.26 -12.13
C ILE A 250 -9.20 -10.40 -11.13
N VAL A 251 -8.72 -11.59 -11.51
CA VAL A 251 -8.92 -12.83 -10.75
C VAL A 251 -7.69 -13.75 -10.83
N GLN A 252 -7.56 -14.64 -9.85
CA GLN A 252 -6.65 -15.79 -9.88
C GLN A 252 -7.45 -17.08 -10.08
N SER A 253 -6.81 -18.14 -10.56
CA SER A 253 -7.44 -19.46 -10.60
C SER A 253 -7.67 -20.03 -9.20
N ASP A 254 -8.64 -20.95 -9.06
CA ASP A 254 -8.94 -21.59 -7.78
C ASP A 254 -7.73 -22.33 -7.19
N GLU A 255 -6.90 -22.94 -8.04
CA GLU A 255 -5.71 -23.69 -7.62
C GLU A 255 -4.59 -22.76 -7.12
N ILE A 256 -4.18 -21.78 -7.93
CA ILE A 256 -3.09 -20.87 -7.58
C ILE A 256 -3.52 -19.87 -6.49
N GLY A 257 -4.71 -19.30 -6.62
CA GLY A 257 -5.29 -18.41 -5.61
C GLY A 257 -5.53 -19.13 -4.29
N GLY A 258 -6.01 -20.38 -4.33
CA GLY A 258 -6.18 -21.22 -3.15
C GLY A 258 -4.85 -21.50 -2.43
N ALA A 259 -3.82 -21.89 -3.17
CA ALA A 259 -2.48 -22.10 -2.62
C ALA A 259 -1.90 -20.81 -2.02
N MET A 260 -2.09 -19.66 -2.67
CA MET A 260 -1.66 -18.36 -2.14
C MET A 260 -2.35 -18.03 -0.80
N LEU A 261 -3.67 -18.24 -0.72
CA LEU A 261 -4.43 -17.99 0.51
C LEU A 261 -4.00 -18.93 1.64
N SER A 262 -3.80 -20.22 1.34
CA SER A 262 -3.30 -21.20 2.32
C SER A 262 -1.91 -20.80 2.85
N LEU A 263 -0.99 -20.45 1.96
CA LEU A 263 0.36 -20.01 2.34
C LEU A 263 0.33 -18.73 3.19
N ARG A 264 -0.57 -17.78 2.88
CA ARG A 264 -0.77 -16.59 3.71
C ARG A 264 -1.29 -16.93 5.10
N SER A 265 -2.25 -17.85 5.21
CA SER A 265 -2.75 -18.34 6.50
C SER A 265 -1.66 -18.99 7.34
N PHE A 266 -0.80 -19.81 6.71
CA PHE A 266 0.37 -20.38 7.36
C PHE A 266 1.31 -19.29 7.92
N MET A 267 1.63 -18.29 7.11
CA MET A 267 2.49 -17.17 7.54
C MET A 267 1.89 -16.41 8.72
N PHE A 268 0.58 -16.15 8.69
CA PHE A 268 -0.13 -15.51 9.79
C PHE A 268 0.00 -16.28 11.11
N GLU A 269 -0.21 -17.59 11.09
CA GLU A 269 -0.12 -18.43 12.27
C GLU A 269 1.30 -18.54 12.84
N HIS A 270 2.32 -18.65 11.98
CA HIS A 270 3.68 -19.00 12.41
C HIS A 270 4.60 -17.80 12.59
N VAL A 271 4.38 -16.71 11.85
CA VAL A 271 5.21 -15.50 11.92
C VAL A 271 4.53 -14.42 12.75
N TYR A 272 3.25 -14.15 12.50
CA TYR A 272 2.54 -13.05 13.14
C TYR A 272 2.00 -13.40 14.53
N LEU A 273 1.53 -14.64 14.72
CA LEU A 273 1.07 -15.15 16.03
C LEU A 273 2.14 -15.98 16.77
N GLY A 274 3.36 -16.05 16.24
CA GLY A 274 4.45 -16.83 16.80
C GLY A 274 4.95 -16.29 18.16
N ALA A 275 5.64 -17.12 18.92
CA ALA A 275 6.11 -16.78 20.27
C ALA A 275 7.05 -15.56 20.29
N SER A 276 7.91 -15.39 19.28
CA SER A 276 8.78 -14.21 19.14
C SER A 276 8.00 -12.93 18.89
N ALA A 277 6.91 -13.01 18.12
CA ALA A 277 6.06 -11.86 17.83
C ALA A 277 5.31 -11.38 19.09
N LEU A 278 4.90 -12.29 19.99
CA LEU A 278 4.15 -11.90 21.19
C LEU A 278 4.90 -10.90 22.09
N GLU A 279 6.20 -11.12 22.33
CA GLU A 279 7.01 -10.20 23.15
C GLU A 279 7.21 -8.84 22.47
N GLU A 280 7.45 -8.85 21.15
CA GLU A 280 7.61 -7.64 20.34
C GLU A 280 6.31 -6.84 20.26
N HIS A 281 5.19 -7.49 19.98
CA HIS A 281 3.85 -6.87 19.96
C HIS A 281 3.50 -6.26 21.33
N ALA A 282 3.86 -6.92 22.44
CA ALA A 282 3.64 -6.37 23.77
C ALA A 282 4.43 -5.06 23.99
N ARG A 283 5.69 -5.01 23.52
CA ARG A 283 6.52 -3.80 23.58
C ARG A 283 5.96 -2.68 22.70
N VAL A 284 5.63 -2.98 21.44
CA VAL A 284 5.01 -2.03 20.51
C VAL A 284 3.72 -1.47 21.08
N ARG A 285 2.85 -2.32 21.61
CA ARG A 285 1.58 -1.93 22.23
C ARG A 285 1.80 -0.98 23.40
N ALA A 286 2.78 -1.25 24.26
CA ALA A 286 3.12 -0.37 25.37
C ALA A 286 3.62 1.00 24.88
N THR A 287 4.51 1.03 23.89
CA THR A 287 5.01 2.27 23.28
C THR A 287 3.89 3.08 22.63
N VAL A 288 3.07 2.46 21.78
CA VAL A 288 1.94 3.13 21.10
C VAL A 288 0.95 3.67 22.11
N ARG A 289 0.57 2.86 23.13
CA ARG A 289 -0.33 3.30 24.21
C ARG A 289 0.23 4.50 24.96
N ARG A 290 1.49 4.45 25.37
CA ARG A 290 2.14 5.55 26.09
C ARG A 290 2.09 6.86 25.30
N ILE A 291 2.46 6.82 24.02
CA ILE A 291 2.40 7.99 23.14
C ILE A 291 0.96 8.48 23.04
N PHE A 292 0.02 7.59 22.73
CA PHE A 292 -1.38 7.94 22.52
C PHE A 292 -2.02 8.57 23.77
N GLU A 293 -1.80 7.99 24.95
CA GLU A 293 -2.31 8.51 26.22
C GLU A 293 -1.73 9.89 26.54
N HIS A 294 -0.42 10.11 26.34
CA HIS A 294 0.14 11.44 26.48
C HIS A 294 -0.49 12.46 25.52
N LEU A 295 -0.70 12.09 24.24
CA LEU A 295 -1.31 12.97 23.25
C LEU A 295 -2.74 13.39 23.64
N VAL A 296 -3.54 12.46 24.17
CA VAL A 296 -4.93 12.70 24.54
C VAL A 296 -5.05 13.35 25.92
N ASP A 297 -4.45 12.72 26.94
CA ASP A 297 -4.68 13.05 28.34
C ASP A 297 -3.83 14.26 28.81
N GLU A 298 -2.61 14.44 28.27
CA GLU A 298 -1.71 15.54 28.67
C GLU A 298 -1.64 16.68 27.65
N ARG A 299 -1.49 16.37 26.36
CA ARG A 299 -1.46 17.38 25.28
C ARG A 299 -2.86 17.91 24.94
N GLY A 300 -3.90 17.15 25.28
CA GLY A 300 -5.31 17.55 25.10
C GLY A 300 -5.81 17.42 23.66
N ASP A 301 -5.20 16.57 22.85
CA ASP A 301 -5.71 16.30 21.50
C ASP A 301 -6.99 15.46 21.55
N ASP A 302 -7.88 15.68 20.59
CA ASP A 302 -8.94 14.72 20.32
C ASP A 302 -8.36 13.40 19.74
N LEU A 303 -9.17 12.33 19.77
CA LEU A 303 -8.74 11.00 19.36
C LEU A 303 -8.27 10.93 17.90
N GLU A 304 -8.90 11.70 17.00
CA GLU A 304 -8.55 11.70 15.58
C GLU A 304 -7.20 12.38 15.36
N ARG A 305 -6.98 13.53 15.99
CA ARG A 305 -5.71 14.25 15.93
C ARG A 305 -4.57 13.48 16.58
N ALA A 306 -4.84 12.79 17.70
CA ALA A 306 -3.86 11.92 18.34
C ALA A 306 -3.46 10.75 17.41
N ALA A 307 -4.45 10.10 16.77
CA ALA A 307 -4.22 9.05 15.80
C ALA A 307 -3.43 9.56 14.57
N ASP A 308 -3.81 10.71 14.01
CA ASP A 308 -3.11 11.32 12.87
C ASP A 308 -1.64 11.62 13.20
N TYR A 309 -1.37 12.14 14.39
CA TYR A 309 -0.02 12.47 14.82
C TYR A 309 0.82 11.21 15.02
N LEU A 310 0.28 10.20 15.71
CA LEU A 310 0.96 8.94 16.00
C LEU A 310 1.21 8.14 14.72
N ALA A 311 0.17 7.91 13.90
CA ALA A 311 0.32 7.20 12.63
C ALA A 311 1.27 7.92 11.66
N GLY A 312 1.40 9.24 11.80
CA GLY A 312 2.35 10.06 11.08
C GLY A 312 3.82 9.90 11.49
N MET A 313 4.14 9.29 12.63
CA MET A 313 5.52 9.12 13.08
C MET A 313 6.29 8.11 12.22
N THR A 314 7.61 8.14 12.28
CA THR A 314 8.48 7.02 11.85
C THR A 314 8.82 6.17 13.07
N ASP A 315 9.28 4.94 12.89
CA ASP A 315 9.52 4.02 14.02
C ASP A 315 10.54 4.61 15.00
N ARG A 316 11.66 5.11 14.49
CA ARG A 316 12.70 5.76 15.30
C ARG A 316 12.21 7.01 16.01
N PHE A 317 11.34 7.80 15.37
CA PHE A 317 10.79 8.99 16.00
C PHE A 317 9.80 8.60 17.10
N ALA A 318 8.95 7.59 16.88
CA ALA A 318 8.02 7.10 17.89
C ALA A 318 8.75 6.56 19.13
N LEU A 319 9.82 5.78 18.93
CA LEU A 319 10.66 5.29 20.04
C LEU A 319 11.32 6.44 20.82
N ALA A 320 11.89 7.42 20.12
CA ALA A 320 12.50 8.59 20.77
C ALA A 320 11.46 9.43 21.52
N TYR A 321 10.31 9.68 20.91
CA TYR A 321 9.20 10.42 21.53
C TYR A 321 8.75 9.72 22.82
N ALA A 322 8.54 8.40 22.79
CA ALA A 322 8.13 7.63 23.97
C ALA A 322 9.16 7.64 25.10
N ALA A 323 10.46 7.72 24.78
CA ALA A 323 11.54 7.80 25.77
C ALA A 323 11.65 9.19 26.42
N GLU A 324 11.18 10.26 25.77
CA GLU A 324 11.14 11.61 26.34
C GLU A 324 9.97 11.83 27.30
N LEU A 325 9.01 10.90 27.34
CA LEU A 325 7.87 10.94 28.26
C LEU A 325 8.20 10.37 29.66
N ASP A 326 9.45 9.97 29.91
CA ASP A 326 9.93 9.40 31.19
C ASP A 326 10.28 10.46 32.26
#